data_AF-Q1ASK2-F1
#
_entry.id   AF-Q1ASK2-F1
#
_cell.length_a   1.000
_cell.length_b   1.000
_cell.length_c   1.000
_cell.angle_alpha   90.00
_cell.angle_beta   90.00
_cell.angle_gamma   90.00
#
_symmetry.space_group_name_H-M   'P 1'
#
loop_
_entity.id
_entity.type
_entity.pdbx_description
1 polymer ?
#
loop_
_entity_poly.entity_id
_entity_poly.type
_entity_poly.pdbx_seq_one_letter_code
_entity_poly.pdbx_strand_id
1 'polypeptide(L)'
;MSSSGSRAARLGRSVLDWLEERTSIVSMAEHFLYEPVPSRGRWLYTLGSATLFLITLQFLTGILLLFYYVPTTDHAWDSIYYMMSQVYFGRLVRGIHFWSANALIVVIGLHMMRTFLSGAYKRPREMNWVVGVFLIFIVTFLAFTGYGLRWDQEGFWAWEVGVMIASYTPLVGDWVVTFLLGGDTIGPASLSRLFAIHVWLLPALLAPLIGVHLFLLRKHGEFGSEFEYSERLARLRERRRLEGYEEER
;
A
#
# COMPACT_ATOMS: atom_id res chain seq x y z
N MET A 1 35.08 29.09 23.16
CA MET A 1 33.76 29.71 22.87
C MET A 1 33.15 29.04 21.64
N SER A 2 32.14 28.17 21.81
CA SER A 2 31.21 27.79 20.74
C SER A 2 30.01 27.07 21.37
N SER A 3 29.01 27.82 21.85
CA SER A 3 27.75 27.27 22.40
C SER A 3 26.52 27.80 21.65
N SER A 4 26.70 28.16 20.38
CA SER A 4 25.62 28.58 19.48
C SER A 4 24.93 27.37 18.81
N GLY A 5 24.51 26.37 19.61
CA GLY A 5 23.41 25.52 19.18
C GLY A 5 22.17 26.40 19.12
N SER A 6 21.62 26.64 17.92
CA SER A 6 20.54 27.60 17.67
C SER A 6 19.38 27.38 18.65
N ARG A 7 18.81 28.46 19.22
CA ARG A 7 17.68 28.36 20.17
C ARG A 7 16.53 27.49 19.62
N ALA A 8 16.32 27.52 18.31
CA ALA A 8 15.38 26.66 17.59
C ALA A 8 15.65 25.16 17.79
N ALA A 9 16.91 24.73 17.75
CA ALA A 9 17.29 23.32 17.98
C ALA A 9 17.15 22.88 19.44
N ARG A 10 17.16 23.82 20.40
CA ARG A 10 16.84 23.53 21.81
C ARG A 10 15.34 23.47 22.06
N LEU A 11 14.58 24.39 21.46
CA LEU A 11 13.12 24.38 21.50
C LEU A 11 12.54 23.12 20.84
N GLY A 12 13.07 22.73 19.68
CA GLY A 12 12.65 21.49 19.00
C GLY A 12 12.88 20.24 19.85
N ARG A 13 14.04 20.13 20.52
CA ARG A 13 14.32 19.03 21.46
C ARG A 13 13.37 19.04 22.65
N SER A 14 13.16 20.19 23.27
CA SER A 14 12.23 20.31 24.41
C SER A 14 10.79 19.92 24.07
N VAL A 15 10.33 20.17 22.83
CA VAL A 15 8.99 19.75 22.37
C VAL A 15 8.95 18.25 22.11
N LEU A 16 10.01 17.67 21.52
CA LEU A 16 10.12 16.22 21.31
C LEU A 16 10.18 15.47 22.65
N ASP A 17 10.94 15.97 23.62
CA ASP A 17 11.05 15.37 24.96
C ASP A 17 9.70 15.41 25.69
N TRP A 18 8.96 16.51 25.59
CA TRP A 18 7.61 16.63 26.15
C TRP A 18 6.60 15.68 25.48
N LEU A 19 6.69 15.51 24.15
CA LEU A 19 5.85 14.56 23.42
C LEU A 19 6.18 13.12 23.80
N GLU A 20 7.47 12.80 23.92
CA GLU A 20 7.94 11.48 24.29
C GLU A 20 7.48 11.09 25.70
N GLU A 21 7.62 12.01 26.67
CA GLU A 21 7.18 11.79 28.04
C GLU A 21 5.67 11.48 28.14
N ARG A 22 4.86 12.08 27.27
CA ARG A 22 3.39 11.96 27.33
C ARG A 22 2.80 10.87 26.48
N THR A 23 3.43 10.56 25.35
CA THR A 23 2.83 9.72 24.31
C THR A 23 3.72 8.58 23.88
N SER A 24 5.02 8.63 24.18
CA SER A 24 6.05 7.71 23.68
C SER A 24 6.03 7.54 22.15
N ILE A 25 5.46 8.51 21.42
CA ILE A 25 5.32 8.45 19.96
C ILE A 25 6.68 8.55 19.28
N VAL A 26 7.65 9.26 19.87
CA VAL A 26 8.96 9.46 19.26
C VAL A 26 9.76 8.16 19.32
N SER A 27 9.82 7.49 20.48
CA SER A 27 10.47 6.18 20.59
C SER A 27 9.76 5.10 19.77
N MET A 28 8.43 5.13 19.71
CA MET A 28 7.67 4.23 18.84
C MET A 28 8.03 4.48 17.37
N ALA A 29 8.09 5.73 16.92
CA ALA A 29 8.49 6.09 15.57
C ALA A 29 9.94 5.71 15.25
N GLU A 30 10.88 5.91 16.18
CA GLU A 30 12.27 5.48 16.01
C GLU A 30 12.40 3.97 15.88
N HIS A 31 11.70 3.21 16.74
CA HIS A 31 11.65 1.75 16.63
C HIS A 31 11.00 1.29 15.31
N PHE A 32 10.01 2.03 14.81
CA PHE A 32 9.41 1.80 13.50
C PHE A 32 10.31 2.22 12.33
N LEU A 33 11.20 3.19 12.47
CA LEU A 33 12.02 3.68 11.35
C LEU A 33 13.37 2.95 11.23
N TYR A 34 13.95 2.51 12.34
CA TYR A 34 15.31 1.96 12.38
C TYR A 34 15.31 0.46 12.69
N GLU A 35 15.24 -0.36 11.63
CA GLU A 35 15.40 -1.82 11.70
C GLU A 35 16.69 -2.26 10.99
N PRO A 36 17.47 -3.21 11.55
CA PRO A 36 18.59 -3.82 10.84
C PRO A 36 18.12 -4.59 9.59
N VAL A 37 18.38 -4.01 8.42
CA VAL A 37 18.13 -4.65 7.12
C VAL A 37 19.24 -5.67 6.82
N PRO A 38 18.94 -6.83 6.21
CA PRO A 38 19.95 -7.82 5.82
C PRO A 38 21.11 -7.21 5.02
N SER A 39 22.34 -7.61 5.34
CA SER A 39 23.55 -7.07 4.69
C SER A 39 23.69 -7.49 3.21
N ARG A 40 23.15 -8.64 2.82
CA ARG A 40 23.14 -9.17 1.44
C ARG A 40 21.80 -8.92 0.75
N GLY A 41 21.83 -8.40 -0.47
CA GLY A 41 20.63 -8.19 -1.30
C GLY A 41 19.82 -6.93 -0.98
N ARG A 42 20.39 -5.97 -0.23
CA ARG A 42 19.74 -4.76 0.32
C ARG A 42 18.72 -4.07 -0.60
N TRP A 43 19.04 -3.91 -1.89
CA TRP A 43 18.15 -3.23 -2.86
C TRP A 43 16.84 -3.97 -3.13
N LEU A 44 16.82 -5.30 -3.13
CA LEU A 44 15.59 -6.04 -3.36
C LEU A 44 14.64 -5.99 -2.15
N TYR A 45 15.17 -5.70 -0.96
CA TYR A 45 14.38 -5.52 0.25
C TYR A 45 13.71 -4.14 0.31
N THR A 46 14.17 -3.15 -0.48
CA THR A 46 13.52 -1.84 -0.55
C THR A 46 12.25 -1.84 -1.42
N LEU A 47 11.91 -2.94 -2.07
CA LEU A 47 10.69 -3.03 -2.89
C LEU A 47 9.41 -2.86 -2.05
N GLY A 48 9.42 -3.33 -0.80
CA GLY A 48 8.30 -3.14 0.13
C GLY A 48 8.11 -1.67 0.53
N SER A 49 9.21 -0.98 0.87
CA SER A 49 9.16 0.45 1.20
C SER A 49 8.87 1.33 -0.02
N ALA A 50 9.38 0.97 -1.20
CA ALA A 50 9.02 1.62 -2.46
C ALA A 50 7.53 1.47 -2.77
N THR A 51 6.94 0.30 -2.51
CA THR A 51 5.49 0.07 -2.62
C THR A 51 4.72 1.00 -1.69
N LEU A 52 5.10 1.07 -0.41
CA LEU A 52 4.45 1.94 0.57
C LEU A 52 4.56 3.43 0.19
N PHE A 53 5.71 3.85 -0.33
CA PHE A 53 5.92 5.20 -0.83
C PHE A 53 4.97 5.52 -2.00
N LEU A 54 4.88 4.61 -2.99
CA LEU A 54 3.99 4.81 -4.13
C LEU A 54 2.52 4.82 -3.72
N ILE A 55 2.10 3.98 -2.77
CA ILE A 55 0.73 4.03 -2.22
C ILE A 55 0.48 5.37 -1.53
N THR A 56 1.39 5.84 -0.69
CA THR A 56 1.27 7.16 -0.04
C THR A 56 1.17 8.28 -1.09
N LEU A 57 1.99 8.21 -2.14
CA LEU A 57 1.96 9.15 -3.24
C LEU A 57 0.61 9.14 -3.97
N GLN A 58 -0.02 7.97 -4.12
CA GLN A 58 -1.38 7.85 -4.67
C GLN A 58 -2.43 8.53 -3.80
N PHE A 59 -2.39 8.30 -2.49
CA PHE A 59 -3.31 8.97 -1.56
C PHE A 59 -3.18 10.49 -1.66
N LEU A 60 -1.95 11.02 -1.59
CA LEU A 60 -1.70 12.45 -1.63
C LEU A 60 -2.15 13.07 -2.95
N THR A 61 -1.75 12.49 -4.07
CA THR A 61 -2.14 13.00 -5.39
C THR A 61 -3.63 12.83 -5.64
N GLY A 62 -4.24 11.71 -5.24
CA GLY A 62 -5.68 11.45 -5.38
C GLY A 62 -6.53 12.48 -4.62
N ILE A 63 -6.14 12.83 -3.39
CA ILE A 63 -6.79 13.90 -2.63
C ILE A 63 -6.71 15.24 -3.38
N LEU A 64 -5.55 15.57 -3.96
CA LEU A 64 -5.41 16.81 -4.74
C LEU A 64 -6.27 16.82 -6.01
N LEU A 65 -6.40 15.68 -6.69
CA LEU A 65 -7.28 15.54 -7.86
C LEU A 65 -8.76 15.70 -7.48
N LEU A 66 -9.14 15.27 -6.27
CA LEU A 66 -10.51 15.33 -5.76
C LEU A 66 -11.08 16.75 -5.70
N PHE A 67 -10.23 17.77 -5.50
CA PHE A 67 -10.66 19.17 -5.48
C PHE A 67 -11.19 19.69 -6.84
N TYR A 68 -10.89 18.99 -7.93
CA TYR A 68 -11.22 19.42 -9.29
C TYR A 68 -12.08 18.43 -10.06
N TYR A 69 -12.05 17.14 -9.71
CA TYR A 69 -12.78 16.10 -10.42
C TYR A 69 -14.28 16.15 -10.13
N VAL A 70 -15.11 16.08 -11.18
CA VAL A 70 -16.58 16.08 -11.09
C VAL A 70 -17.13 14.71 -11.50
N PRO A 71 -17.69 13.90 -10.59
CA PRO A 71 -18.11 12.52 -10.87
C PRO A 71 -19.50 12.43 -11.54
N THR A 72 -19.73 13.17 -12.62
CA THR A 72 -20.96 13.07 -13.43
C THR A 72 -20.63 12.72 -14.87
N THR A 73 -21.51 11.99 -15.56
CA THR A 73 -21.25 11.50 -16.93
C THR A 73 -20.98 12.63 -17.91
N ASP A 74 -21.61 13.78 -17.69
CA ASP A 74 -21.57 14.92 -18.59
C ASP A 74 -20.32 15.79 -18.36
N HIS A 75 -19.66 15.66 -17.20
CA HIS A 75 -18.55 16.54 -16.81
C HIS A 75 -17.29 15.81 -16.32
N ALA A 76 -17.29 14.47 -16.19
CA ALA A 76 -16.14 13.72 -15.71
C ALA A 76 -14.90 13.96 -16.57
N TRP A 77 -15.02 13.75 -17.89
CA TRP A 77 -13.93 14.02 -18.82
C TRP A 77 -13.55 15.51 -18.87
N ASP A 78 -14.55 16.40 -18.93
CA ASP A 78 -14.32 17.85 -19.00
C ASP A 78 -13.58 18.37 -17.77
N SER A 79 -13.88 17.83 -16.59
CA SER A 79 -13.18 18.18 -15.34
C SER A 79 -11.70 17.77 -15.38
N ILE A 80 -11.39 16.61 -15.98
CA ILE A 80 -10.02 16.15 -16.21
C ILE A 80 -9.33 17.05 -17.24
N TYR A 81 -10.02 17.41 -18.34
CA TYR A 81 -9.48 18.31 -19.35
C TYR A 81 -9.18 19.71 -18.78
N TYR A 82 -10.10 20.26 -17.99
CA TYR A 82 -9.91 21.51 -17.26
C TYR A 82 -8.68 21.43 -16.34
N MET A 83 -8.54 20.35 -15.58
CA MET A 83 -7.41 20.13 -14.70
C MET A 83 -6.07 20.08 -15.45
N MET A 84 -6.04 19.47 -16.64
CA MET A 84 -4.82 19.37 -17.45
C MET A 84 -4.47 20.66 -18.22
N SER A 85 -5.41 21.59 -18.37
CA SER A 85 -5.26 22.78 -19.21
C SER A 85 -5.22 24.09 -18.43
N GLN A 86 -6.03 24.23 -17.37
CA GLN A 86 -6.23 25.49 -16.64
C GLN A 86 -5.66 25.50 -15.22
N VAL A 87 -5.60 24.34 -14.56
CA VAL A 87 -5.13 24.26 -13.17
C VAL A 87 -3.60 24.29 -13.09
N TYR A 88 -3.06 25.17 -12.26
CA TYR A 88 -1.62 25.23 -12.00
C TYR A 88 -1.10 23.88 -11.50
N PHE A 89 -0.06 23.35 -12.15
CA PHE A 89 0.49 22.02 -11.92
C PHE A 89 -0.51 20.86 -12.09
N GLY A 90 -1.74 21.07 -12.57
CA GLY A 90 -2.75 20.01 -12.65
C GLY A 90 -2.32 18.85 -13.55
N ARG A 91 -1.69 19.15 -14.70
CA ARG A 91 -1.08 18.13 -15.57
C ARG A 91 0.02 17.34 -14.87
N LEU A 92 0.83 18.00 -14.05
CA LEU A 92 1.90 17.36 -13.29
C LEU A 92 1.33 16.41 -12.24
N VAL A 93 0.38 16.89 -11.41
CA VAL A 93 -0.24 16.08 -10.34
C VAL A 93 -0.97 14.88 -10.93
N ARG A 94 -1.79 15.08 -11.98
CA ARG A 94 -2.46 13.98 -12.70
C ARG A 94 -1.44 13.02 -13.30
N GLY A 95 -0.37 13.55 -13.89
CA GLY A 95 0.72 12.74 -14.44
C GLY A 95 1.39 11.88 -13.38
N ILE A 96 1.72 12.44 -12.21
CA ILE A 96 2.28 11.71 -11.08
C ILE A 96 1.31 10.62 -10.64
N HIS A 97 0.02 10.93 -10.45
CA HIS A 97 -0.99 9.94 -10.06
C HIS A 97 -1.04 8.77 -11.06
N PHE A 98 -1.11 9.06 -12.36
CA PHE A 98 -1.15 8.05 -13.41
C PHE A 98 0.13 7.21 -13.48
N TRP A 99 1.30 7.84 -13.56
CA TRP A 99 2.57 7.11 -13.72
C TRP A 99 2.98 6.35 -12.46
N SER A 100 2.70 6.91 -11.28
CA SER A 100 2.95 6.18 -10.02
C SER A 100 2.01 4.98 -9.85
N ALA A 101 0.82 4.96 -10.48
CA ALA A 101 -0.10 3.82 -10.41
C ALA A 101 0.46 2.64 -11.21
N ASN A 102 0.94 2.93 -12.41
CA ASN A 102 1.62 1.97 -13.26
C ASN A 102 2.90 1.44 -12.59
N ALA A 103 3.71 2.34 -12.03
CA ALA A 103 4.90 1.96 -11.27
C ALA A 103 4.55 1.09 -10.06
N LEU A 104 3.46 1.41 -9.35
CA LEU A 104 3.02 0.65 -8.17
C LEU A 104 2.70 -0.80 -8.52
N ILE A 105 1.98 -1.06 -9.61
CA ILE A 105 1.68 -2.42 -10.08
C ILE A 105 2.96 -3.20 -10.37
N VAL A 106 3.92 -2.58 -11.08
CA VAL A 106 5.22 -3.21 -11.38
C VAL A 106 6.00 -3.50 -10.10
N VAL A 107 6.13 -2.54 -9.20
CA VAL A 107 6.91 -2.67 -7.97
C VAL A 107 6.29 -3.70 -7.01
N ILE A 108 4.96 -3.76 -6.89
CA ILE A 108 4.27 -4.83 -6.15
C ILE A 108 4.56 -6.20 -6.78
N GLY A 109 4.51 -6.31 -8.11
CA GLY A 109 4.85 -7.56 -8.80
C GLY A 109 6.29 -8.01 -8.48
N LEU A 110 7.24 -7.10 -8.52
CA LEU A 110 8.63 -7.37 -8.15
C LEU A 110 8.77 -7.74 -6.66
N HIS A 111 8.04 -7.05 -5.77
CA HIS A 111 8.02 -7.34 -4.34
C HIS A 111 7.49 -8.75 -4.05
N MET A 112 6.40 -9.14 -4.72
CA MET A 112 5.82 -10.49 -4.65
C MET A 112 6.80 -11.54 -5.17
N MET A 113 7.39 -11.32 -6.34
CA MET A 113 8.36 -12.22 -6.94
C MET A 113 9.57 -12.43 -6.03
N ARG A 114 10.13 -11.36 -5.47
CA ARG A 114 11.22 -11.45 -4.49
C ARG A 114 10.82 -12.24 -3.26
N THR A 115 9.63 -11.99 -2.71
CA THR A 115 9.14 -12.67 -1.49
C THR A 115 8.95 -14.16 -1.74
N PHE A 116 8.44 -14.53 -2.91
CA PHE A 116 8.28 -15.92 -3.34
C PHE A 116 9.63 -16.61 -3.56
N LEU A 117 10.51 -16.03 -4.38
CA LEU A 117 11.81 -16.63 -4.73
C LEU A 117 12.77 -16.75 -3.53
N SER A 118 12.69 -15.83 -2.58
CA SER A 118 13.48 -15.90 -1.33
C SER A 118 12.90 -16.86 -0.29
N GLY A 119 11.66 -17.32 -0.46
CA GLY A 119 10.98 -18.15 0.54
C GLY A 119 10.57 -17.38 1.80
N ALA A 120 10.53 -16.04 1.76
CA ALA A 120 10.22 -15.18 2.91
C ALA A 120 8.79 -15.36 3.46
N TYR A 121 7.90 -15.98 2.67
CA TYR A 121 6.52 -16.32 3.05
C TYR A 121 6.40 -17.55 3.97
N LYS A 122 7.47 -18.33 4.15
CA LYS A 122 7.47 -19.53 4.99
C LYS A 122 7.38 -19.18 6.48
N ARG A 123 7.14 -20.20 7.32
CA ARG A 123 7.06 -20.07 8.79
C ARG A 123 8.14 -19.15 9.36
N PRO A 124 7.80 -18.16 10.20
CA PRO A 124 6.48 -17.83 10.80
C PRO A 124 5.69 -16.71 10.06
N ARG A 125 5.98 -16.47 8.78
CA ARG A 125 5.49 -15.30 8.02
C ARG A 125 4.33 -15.62 7.06
N GLU A 126 3.66 -16.75 7.22
CA GLU A 126 2.56 -17.19 6.36
C GLU A 126 1.41 -16.17 6.35
N MET A 127 1.05 -15.64 7.53
CA MET A 127 0.00 -14.62 7.63
C MET A 127 0.38 -13.31 6.95
N ASN A 128 1.67 -12.95 6.95
CA ASN A 128 2.12 -11.74 6.26
C ASN A 128 1.95 -11.88 4.75
N TRP A 129 2.21 -13.08 4.22
CA TRP A 129 1.97 -13.41 2.81
C TRP A 129 0.48 -13.38 2.44
N VAL A 130 -0.39 -13.99 3.26
CA VAL A 130 -1.84 -13.98 3.02
C VAL A 130 -2.37 -12.53 2.95
N VAL A 131 -1.98 -11.68 3.89
CA VAL A 131 -2.32 -10.25 3.86
C VAL A 131 -1.77 -9.58 2.60
N GLY A 132 -0.53 -9.87 2.21
CA GLY A 132 0.09 -9.38 0.97
C GLY A 132 -0.71 -9.76 -0.29
N VAL A 133 -1.25 -10.97 -0.35
CA VAL A 133 -2.11 -11.43 -1.45
C VAL A 133 -3.42 -10.62 -1.51
N PHE A 134 -4.06 -10.33 -0.38
CA PHE A 134 -5.23 -9.44 -0.36
C PHE A 134 -4.89 -8.00 -0.79
N LEU A 135 -3.73 -7.48 -0.37
CA LEU A 135 -3.27 -6.15 -0.74
C LEU A 135 -3.07 -5.99 -2.25
N ILE A 136 -2.45 -6.96 -2.93
CA ILE A 136 -2.28 -6.88 -4.40
C ILE A 136 -3.62 -6.88 -5.14
N PHE A 137 -4.62 -7.65 -4.67
CA PHE A 137 -5.96 -7.59 -5.25
C PHE A 137 -6.59 -6.20 -5.09
N ILE A 138 -6.54 -5.63 -3.88
CA ILE A 138 -7.12 -4.29 -3.63
C ILE A 138 -6.42 -3.22 -4.48
N VAL A 139 -5.09 -3.24 -4.57
CA VAL A 139 -4.33 -2.28 -5.39
C VAL A 139 -4.63 -2.46 -6.88
N THR A 140 -4.81 -3.69 -7.36
CA THR A 140 -5.20 -3.96 -8.75
C THR A 140 -6.61 -3.42 -9.03
N PHE A 141 -7.56 -3.64 -8.11
CA PHE A 141 -8.90 -3.07 -8.23
C PHE A 141 -8.89 -1.54 -8.15
N LEU A 142 -8.02 -0.92 -7.34
CA LEU A 142 -7.83 0.53 -7.34
C LEU A 142 -7.34 1.03 -8.71
N ALA A 143 -6.34 0.39 -9.30
CA ALA A 143 -5.84 0.75 -10.63
C ALA A 143 -6.94 0.63 -11.70
N PHE A 144 -7.72 -0.46 -11.68
CA PHE A 144 -8.83 -0.67 -12.60
C PHE A 144 -9.96 0.36 -12.43
N THR A 145 -10.41 0.58 -11.19
CA THR A 145 -11.51 1.51 -10.92
C THR A 145 -11.13 2.96 -11.23
N GLY A 146 -9.88 3.36 -10.95
CA GLY A 146 -9.38 4.70 -11.29
C GLY A 146 -9.26 4.93 -12.79
N TYR A 147 -8.99 3.87 -13.56
CA TYR A 147 -8.98 3.92 -15.02
C TYR A 147 -10.37 4.25 -15.58
N GLY A 148 -11.42 3.66 -15.01
CA GLY A 148 -12.80 3.92 -15.40
C GLY A 148 -13.28 5.34 -15.06
N LEU A 149 -12.73 5.97 -14.01
CA LEU A 149 -13.06 7.37 -13.65
C LEU A 149 -12.63 8.41 -14.70
N ARG A 150 -11.80 8.04 -15.67
CA ARG A 150 -11.50 8.95 -16.79
C ARG A 150 -12.73 9.24 -17.62
N TRP A 151 -13.66 8.28 -17.69
CA TRP A 151 -14.89 8.37 -18.49
C TRP A 151 -14.63 8.79 -19.96
N ASP A 152 -13.45 8.45 -20.47
CA ASP A 152 -13.12 8.45 -21.90
C ASP A 152 -13.53 7.12 -22.54
N GLN A 153 -13.39 6.99 -23.86
CA GLN A 153 -13.75 5.74 -24.57
C GLN A 153 -13.07 4.52 -23.96
N GLU A 154 -11.77 4.61 -23.71
CA GLU A 154 -11.02 3.50 -23.10
C GLU A 154 -11.51 3.16 -21.70
N GLY A 155 -11.68 4.17 -20.83
CA GLY A 155 -12.15 3.97 -19.46
C GLY A 155 -13.56 3.40 -19.39
N PHE A 156 -14.47 3.88 -20.25
CA PHE A 156 -15.85 3.40 -20.33
C PHE A 156 -15.91 1.93 -20.74
N TRP A 157 -15.28 1.56 -21.86
CA TRP A 157 -15.29 0.18 -22.34
C TRP A 157 -14.54 -0.78 -21.43
N ALA A 158 -13.46 -0.34 -20.78
CA ALA A 158 -12.77 -1.14 -19.77
C ALA A 158 -13.69 -1.44 -18.57
N TRP A 159 -14.46 -0.45 -18.11
CA TRP A 159 -15.44 -0.64 -17.04
C TRP A 159 -16.53 -1.63 -17.46
N GLU A 160 -17.07 -1.47 -18.67
CA GLU A 160 -18.10 -2.37 -19.21
C GLU A 160 -17.64 -3.82 -19.27
N VAL A 161 -16.46 -4.07 -19.81
CA VAL A 161 -15.87 -5.41 -19.86
C VAL A 161 -15.67 -5.96 -18.44
N GLY A 162 -15.24 -5.14 -17.48
CA GLY A 162 -15.10 -5.58 -16.08
C GLY A 162 -16.42 -5.99 -15.44
N VAL A 163 -17.49 -5.22 -15.66
CA VAL A 163 -18.84 -5.57 -15.18
C VAL A 163 -19.34 -6.85 -15.85
N MET A 164 -19.08 -7.02 -17.15
CA MET A 164 -19.43 -8.23 -17.88
C MET A 164 -18.67 -9.47 -17.36
N ILE A 165 -17.38 -9.35 -17.05
CA ILE A 165 -16.64 -10.45 -16.42
C ILE A 165 -17.23 -10.79 -15.06
N ALA A 166 -17.60 -9.78 -14.26
CA ALA A 166 -18.23 -9.99 -12.97
C ALA A 166 -19.59 -10.70 -13.08
N SER A 167 -20.34 -10.50 -14.16
CA SER A 167 -21.63 -11.17 -14.40
C SER A 167 -21.50 -12.69 -14.50
N TYR A 168 -20.35 -13.21 -14.95
CA TYR A 168 -20.11 -14.65 -15.05
C TYR A 168 -19.76 -15.30 -13.70
N THR A 169 -19.73 -14.54 -12.60
CA THR A 169 -19.46 -15.10 -11.27
C THR A 169 -20.63 -15.97 -10.81
N PRO A 170 -20.43 -17.27 -10.53
CA PRO A 170 -21.51 -18.13 -10.08
C PRO A 170 -22.16 -17.62 -8.80
N LEU A 171 -23.49 -17.80 -8.68
CA LEU A 171 -24.32 -17.46 -7.52
C LEU A 171 -24.51 -15.97 -7.22
N VAL A 172 -23.48 -15.14 -7.41
CA VAL A 172 -23.48 -13.72 -7.01
C VAL A 172 -23.38 -12.75 -8.17
N GLY A 173 -23.13 -13.21 -9.41
CA GLY A 173 -22.90 -12.37 -10.59
C GLY A 173 -24.00 -11.34 -10.83
N ASP A 174 -25.26 -11.76 -10.86
CA ASP A 174 -26.40 -10.87 -11.10
C ASP A 174 -26.53 -9.76 -10.04
N TRP A 175 -26.31 -10.12 -8.77
CA TRP A 175 -26.31 -9.17 -7.66
C TRP A 175 -25.18 -8.15 -7.78
N VAL A 176 -23.98 -8.63 -8.12
CA VAL A 176 -22.80 -7.77 -8.32
C VAL A 176 -23.04 -6.80 -9.48
N VAL A 177 -23.54 -7.27 -10.62
CA VAL A 177 -23.80 -6.41 -11.78
C VAL A 177 -24.86 -5.37 -11.47
N THR A 178 -25.98 -5.78 -10.86
CA THR A 178 -27.04 -4.85 -10.45
C THR A 178 -26.51 -3.79 -9.47
N PHE A 179 -25.61 -4.19 -8.57
CA PHE A 179 -24.91 -3.29 -7.67
C PHE A 179 -23.85 -2.42 -8.36
N LEU A 180 -23.18 -2.86 -9.42
CA LEU A 180 -22.18 -2.03 -10.10
C LEU A 180 -22.81 -1.04 -11.08
N LEU A 181 -23.87 -1.45 -11.79
CA LEU A 181 -24.59 -0.62 -12.76
C LEU A 181 -25.46 0.43 -12.07
N GLY A 182 -26.27 0.03 -11.09
CA GLY A 182 -27.25 0.93 -10.46
C GLY A 182 -28.41 1.34 -11.34
N GLY A 183 -28.64 0.58 -12.41
CA GLY A 183 -29.73 0.67 -13.36
C GLY A 183 -29.58 -0.47 -14.37
N ASP A 184 -30.36 -0.42 -15.44
CA ASP A 184 -30.34 -1.45 -16.49
C ASP A 184 -29.10 -1.36 -17.39
N THR A 185 -28.47 -0.19 -17.46
CA THR A 185 -27.29 0.09 -18.30
C THR A 185 -26.24 0.89 -17.54
N ILE A 186 -25.02 0.95 -18.09
CA ILE A 186 -23.97 1.83 -17.58
C ILE A 186 -24.40 3.29 -17.74
N GLY A 187 -24.29 4.07 -16.67
CA GLY A 187 -24.73 5.46 -16.66
C GLY A 187 -24.31 6.25 -15.41
N PRO A 188 -25.02 7.33 -15.06
CA PRO A 188 -24.67 8.21 -13.94
C PRO A 188 -24.55 7.50 -12.58
N ALA A 189 -25.44 6.54 -12.31
CA ALA A 189 -25.38 5.74 -11.09
C ALA A 189 -24.12 4.88 -11.05
N SER A 190 -23.73 4.27 -12.18
CA SER A 190 -22.53 3.43 -12.27
C SER A 190 -21.27 4.24 -12.00
N LEU A 191 -21.15 5.42 -12.61
CA LEU A 191 -20.01 6.32 -12.38
C LEU A 191 -19.94 6.79 -10.93
N SER A 192 -21.08 7.13 -10.33
CA SER A 192 -21.14 7.53 -8.92
C SER A 192 -20.67 6.41 -7.97
N ARG A 193 -21.07 5.16 -8.25
CA ARG A 193 -20.63 3.98 -7.48
C ARG A 193 -19.16 3.69 -7.71
N LEU A 194 -18.68 3.77 -8.95
CA LEU A 194 -17.28 3.62 -9.30
C LEU A 194 -16.40 4.63 -8.53
N PHE A 195 -16.83 5.88 -8.45
CA PHE A 195 -16.16 6.92 -7.67
C PHE A 195 -16.13 6.60 -6.18
N ALA A 196 -17.26 6.19 -5.59
CA ALA A 196 -17.31 5.78 -4.18
C ALA A 196 -16.41 4.56 -3.89
N ILE A 197 -16.36 3.59 -4.80
CA ILE A 197 -15.51 2.41 -4.67
C ILE A 197 -14.03 2.80 -4.69
N HIS A 198 -13.62 3.63 -5.66
CA HIS A 198 -12.23 4.01 -5.86
C HIS A 198 -11.71 4.95 -4.76
N VAL A 199 -12.50 5.94 -4.35
CA VAL A 199 -12.05 6.99 -3.43
C VAL A 199 -12.25 6.62 -1.96
N TRP A 200 -13.31 5.86 -1.63
CA TRP A 200 -13.65 5.56 -0.25
C TRP A 200 -13.49 4.09 0.10
N LEU A 201 -14.21 3.19 -0.58
CA LEU A 201 -14.29 1.78 -0.16
C LEU A 201 -12.93 1.08 -0.22
N LEU A 202 -12.27 1.10 -1.38
CA LEU A 202 -11.00 0.40 -1.55
C LEU A 202 -9.87 1.03 -0.71
N PRO A 203 -9.73 2.37 -0.64
CA PRO A 203 -8.73 2.98 0.24
C PRO A 203 -8.97 2.70 1.73
N ALA A 204 -10.23 2.69 2.18
CA ALA A 204 -10.58 2.35 3.56
C ALA A 204 -10.30 0.89 3.92
N LEU A 205 -10.36 -0.03 2.96
CA LEU A 205 -9.93 -1.42 3.13
C LEU A 205 -8.40 -1.57 3.05
N LEU A 206 -7.76 -0.81 2.16
CA LEU A 206 -6.31 -0.87 1.92
C LEU A 206 -5.52 -0.43 3.15
N ALA A 207 -5.87 0.73 3.74
CA ALA A 207 -5.12 1.32 4.85
C ALA A 207 -4.95 0.40 6.08
N PRO A 208 -6.01 -0.21 6.65
CA PRO A 208 -5.86 -1.11 7.79
C PRO A 208 -5.09 -2.38 7.43
N LEU A 209 -5.25 -2.92 6.22
CA LEU A 209 -4.50 -4.10 5.78
C LEU A 209 -3.00 -3.81 5.64
N ILE A 210 -2.61 -2.62 5.18
CA ILE A 210 -1.22 -2.17 5.20
C ILE A 210 -0.72 -2.12 6.65
N GLY A 211 -1.52 -1.58 7.57
CA GLY A 211 -1.20 -1.56 9.00
C GLY A 211 -0.94 -2.95 9.56
N VAL A 212 -1.81 -3.92 9.27
CA VAL A 212 -1.63 -5.33 9.68
C VAL A 212 -0.38 -5.94 9.04
N HIS A 213 -0.14 -5.69 7.75
CA HIS A 213 1.03 -6.19 7.03
C HIS A 213 2.34 -5.69 7.65
N LEU A 214 2.43 -4.39 7.91
CA LEU A 214 3.60 -3.79 8.56
C LEU A 214 3.75 -4.26 10.00
N PHE A 215 2.65 -4.43 10.75
CA PHE A 215 2.69 -4.98 12.09
C PHE A 215 3.24 -6.41 12.12
N LEU A 216 2.79 -7.28 11.21
CA LEU A 216 3.27 -8.66 11.12
C LEU A 216 4.74 -8.72 10.69
N LEU A 217 5.15 -7.84 9.78
CA LEU A 217 6.56 -7.68 9.42
C LEU A 217 7.41 -7.29 10.63
N ARG A 218 6.95 -6.33 11.43
CA ARG A 218 7.65 -5.88 12.64
C ARG A 218 7.72 -6.96 13.70
N LYS A 219 6.64 -7.71 13.90
CA LYS A 219 6.58 -8.79 14.88
C LYS A 219 7.57 -9.92 14.58
N HIS A 220 7.77 -10.27 13.30
CA HIS A 220 8.58 -11.42 12.91
C HIS A 220 9.92 -11.06 12.28
N GLY A 221 10.21 -9.78 12.07
CA GLY A 221 11.38 -9.26 11.39
C GLY A 221 11.39 -9.53 9.88
N GLU A 222 12.38 -8.96 9.20
CA GLU A 222 12.69 -9.27 7.79
C GLU A 222 13.40 -10.62 7.64
N PHE A 223 13.10 -11.32 6.55
CA PHE A 223 13.73 -12.61 6.24
C PHE A 223 15.24 -12.44 5.99
N GLY A 224 16.06 -13.26 6.63
CA GLY A 224 17.52 -13.23 6.45
C GLY A 224 18.21 -12.05 7.14
N SER A 225 17.54 -11.39 8.09
CA SER A 225 18.15 -10.37 8.96
C SER A 225 19.13 -11.03 9.95
N GLU A 226 20.15 -10.27 10.38
CA GLU A 226 21.13 -10.69 11.41
C GLU A 226 20.42 -11.17 12.69
N PHE A 227 19.30 -10.54 13.04
CA PHE A 227 18.46 -10.93 14.16
C PHE A 227 17.88 -12.34 14.00
N GLU A 228 17.29 -12.66 12.84
CA GLU A 228 16.78 -14.02 12.56
C GLU A 228 17.92 -15.06 12.60
N TYR A 229 19.08 -14.73 12.03
CA TYR A 229 20.22 -15.65 11.99
C TYR A 229 20.76 -15.94 13.39
N SER A 230 20.93 -14.91 14.22
CA SER A 230 21.42 -15.05 15.60
C SER A 230 20.45 -15.84 16.49
N GLU A 231 19.14 -15.58 16.39
CA GLU A 231 18.12 -16.31 17.14
C GLU A 231 17.99 -17.77 16.68
N ARG A 232 18.06 -18.03 15.36
CA ARG A 232 18.11 -19.41 14.82
C ARG A 232 19.35 -20.15 15.32
N LEU A 233 20.52 -19.51 15.31
CA LEU A 233 21.75 -20.10 15.83
C LEU A 233 21.66 -20.39 17.34
N ALA A 234 21.05 -19.48 18.12
CA ALA A 234 20.82 -19.67 19.55
C ALA A 234 19.97 -20.92 19.80
N ARG A 235 18.83 -21.04 19.10
CA ARG A 235 17.95 -22.23 19.18
C ARG A 235 18.66 -23.52 18.79
N LEU A 236 19.48 -23.50 17.72
CA LEU A 236 20.25 -24.69 17.31
C LEU A 236 21.36 -25.07 18.29
N ARG A 237 21.98 -24.09 18.96
CA ARG A 237 22.96 -24.34 20.03
C ARG A 237 22.29 -24.96 21.26
N GLU A 238 21.13 -24.44 21.65
CA GLU A 238 20.34 -24.97 22.75
C GLU A 238 19.88 -26.40 22.46
N ARG A 239 19.38 -26.67 21.25
CA ARG A 239 18.97 -28.01 20.83
C ARG A 239 20.11 -29.02 20.90
N ARG A 240 21.29 -28.66 20.37
CA ARG A 240 22.50 -29.50 20.47
C ARG A 240 22.96 -29.71 21.91
N ARG A 241 22.82 -28.70 22.77
CA ARG A 241 23.13 -28.82 24.19
C ARG A 241 22.19 -29.83 24.88
N LEU A 242 20.91 -29.82 24.54
CA LEU A 242 19.92 -30.77 25.06
C LEU A 242 20.16 -32.19 24.53
N GLU A 243 20.41 -32.34 23.24
CA GLU A 243 20.76 -33.62 22.61
C GLU A 243 22.02 -34.23 23.26
N GLY A 244 23.05 -33.41 23.56
CA GLY A 244 24.24 -33.87 24.29
C GLY A 244 23.98 -34.35 25.71
N TYR A 245 22.99 -33.79 26.43
CA TYR A 245 22.59 -34.30 27.74
C TYR A 245 21.80 -35.61 27.66
N GLU A 246 21.12 -35.88 26.54
CA GLU A 246 20.42 -37.15 26.32
C GLU A 246 21.38 -38.29 25.96
N GLU A 247 22.49 -38.00 25.27
CA GLU A 247 23.52 -39.00 24.94
C GLU A 247 24.40 -39.41 26.15
N GLU A 248 24.51 -38.57 27.18
CA GLU A 248 25.25 -38.87 28.42
C GLU A 248 24.45 -39.68 29.46
N ARG A 249 23.17 -40.00 29.18
CA ARG A 249 22.23 -40.67 30.10
C ARG A 249 22.01 -42.14 29.76
#